data_AF-A0A958ITZ9-F1
#
_entry.id   AF-A0A958ITZ9-F1
#
_cell.length_a   1.000
_cell.length_b   1.000
_cell.length_c   1.000
_cell.angle_alpha   90.00
_cell.angle_beta   90.00
_cell.angle_gamma   90.00
#
_symmetry.space_group_name_H-M   'P 1'
#
loop_
_entity.id
_entity.type
_entity.pdbx_description
1 polymer ?
#
loop_
_entity_poly.entity_id
_entity_poly.type
_entity_poly.pdbx_seq_one_letter_code
_entity_poly.pdbx_strand_id
1 'polypeptide(L)' 'MPTPIDPATIAQKAQLPQNIRPIVSIGAGGIVHDAHYPAYQKAGFAIAGLYDPNTERAQWMAE' A
#
# COMPACT_ATOMS: atom_id res chain seq x y z
N MET A 1 -18.76 5.80 36.30
CA MET A 1 -18.32 4.85 35.27
C MET A 1 -18.50 5.52 33.92
N PRO A 2 -17.48 5.60 33.06
CA PRO A 2 -17.70 6.08 31.69
C PRO A 2 -18.66 5.13 30.96
N THR A 3 -19.52 5.68 30.11
CA THR A 3 -20.43 4.91 29.27
C THR A 3 -19.64 3.99 28.34
N PRO A 4 -20.03 2.71 28.16
CA PRO A 4 -19.40 1.83 27.18
C PRO A 4 -19.46 2.44 25.78
N ILE A 5 -18.34 2.45 25.05
CA ILE A 5 -18.32 2.84 23.64
C ILE A 5 -19.00 1.72 22.83
N ASP A 6 -19.97 2.07 21.99
CA ASP A 6 -20.54 1.15 21.01
C ASP A 6 -19.54 0.95 19.85
N PRO A 7 -18.97 -0.25 19.67
CA PRO A 7 -18.01 -0.52 18.61
C PRO A 7 -18.56 -0.26 17.21
N ALA A 8 -19.88 -0.32 17.01
CA ALA A 8 -20.52 -0.07 15.73
C ALA A 8 -20.44 1.41 15.30
N THR A 9 -20.20 2.33 16.24
CA THR A 9 -20.11 3.77 15.96
C THR A 9 -18.70 4.22 15.56
N ILE A 10 -17.70 3.34 15.65
CA ILE A 10 -16.31 3.67 15.34
C ILE A 10 -16.12 3.62 13.83
N ALA A 11 -15.58 4.69 13.25
CA ALA A 11 -15.15 4.70 11.86
C ALA A 11 -13.93 3.79 11.69
N GLN A 12 -14.13 2.58 11.14
CA GLN A 12 -13.08 1.57 10.98
C GLN A 12 -12.33 1.67 9.64
N LYS A 13 -12.82 2.46 8.69
CA LYS A 13 -12.15 2.70 7.42
C LYS A 13 -11.18 3.87 7.53
N ALA A 14 -9.95 3.65 7.06
CA ALA A 14 -9.00 4.73 6.89
C ALA A 14 -9.54 5.78 5.91
N GLN A 15 -9.30 7.06 6.21
CA GLN A 15 -9.56 8.13 5.26
C GLN A 15 -8.49 8.11 4.18
N LEU A 16 -8.92 8.08 2.91
CA LEU A 16 -7.98 8.17 1.79
C LEU A 16 -7.44 9.60 1.66
N PRO A 17 -6.20 9.77 1.19
CA PRO A 17 -5.66 11.09 0.89
C PRO A 17 -6.47 11.77 -0.23
N GLN A 18 -6.71 13.07 -0.09
CA GLN A 18 -7.43 13.87 -1.10
C GLN A 18 -6.64 14.01 -2.40
N ASN A 19 -5.31 14.01 -2.31
CA ASN A 19 -4.39 14.13 -3.44
C ASN A 19 -3.48 12.90 -3.48
N ILE A 20 -3.73 12.00 -4.44
CA ILE A 20 -2.89 10.82 -4.64
C ILE A 20 -1.52 11.26 -5.16
N ARG A 21 -0.46 10.77 -4.52
CA ARG A 21 0.92 11.04 -4.94
C ARG A 21 1.51 9.82 -5.65
N PRO A 22 2.42 10.02 -6.61
CA PRO A 22 3.14 8.91 -7.23
C PRO A 22 3.93 8.14 -6.16
N ILE A 23 3.86 6.81 -6.22
CA ILE A 23 4.59 5.91 -5.32
C ILE A 23 5.81 5.37 -6.07
N VAL A 24 6.99 5.45 -5.46
CA VAL A 24 8.22 4.82 -5.97
C VAL A 24 8.76 3.87 -4.93
N SER A 25 9.06 2.64 -5.33
CA SER A 25 9.62 1.61 -4.45
C SER A 25 11.10 1.38 -4.74
N ILE A 26 11.92 1.34 -3.69
CA ILE A 26 13.33 0.98 -3.74
C ILE A 26 13.49 -0.37 -3.04
N GLY A 27 13.76 -1.40 -3.83
CA GLY A 27 13.75 -2.81 -3.46
C GLY A 27 12.51 -3.53 -3.96
N ALA A 28 12.72 -4.69 -4.60
CA ALA A 28 11.69 -5.60 -5.11
C ALA A 28 11.60 -6.87 -4.24
N GLY A 29 11.62 -6.69 -2.92
CA GLY A 29 11.59 -7.78 -1.94
C GLY A 29 10.18 -8.25 -1.56
N GLY A 30 10.11 -9.31 -0.76
CA GLY A 30 8.84 -9.95 -0.36
C GLY A 30 7.83 -9.00 0.30
N ILE A 31 8.27 -8.04 1.14
CA ILE A 31 7.34 -7.07 1.76
C ILE A 31 6.68 -6.17 0.72
N VAL A 32 7.41 -5.79 -0.34
CA VAL A 32 6.86 -4.97 -1.42
C VAL A 32 5.85 -5.80 -2.24
N HIS A 33 6.22 -7.04 -2.58
CA HIS A 33 5.40 -7.98 -3.34
C HIS A 33 4.13 -8.43 -2.58
N ASP A 34 4.28 -8.92 -1.35
CA ASP A 34 3.21 -9.62 -0.63
C ASP A 34 2.29 -8.65 0.13
N ALA A 35 2.80 -7.48 0.55
CA ALA A 35 2.06 -6.55 1.37
C ALA A 35 1.73 -5.24 0.63
N HIS A 36 2.73 -4.48 0.21
CA HIS A 36 2.50 -3.13 -0.27
C HIS A 36 1.76 -3.07 -1.60
N TYR A 37 2.22 -3.80 -2.62
CA TYR A 37 1.61 -3.72 -3.95
C TYR A 37 0.15 -4.19 -3.95
N PRO A 38 -0.20 -5.33 -3.31
CA PRO A 38 -1.59 -5.73 -3.15
C PRO A 38 -2.42 -4.70 -2.38
N ALA A 39 -1.86 -4.06 -1.35
CA ALA A 39 -2.56 -3.01 -0.60
C ALA A 39 -2.78 -1.75 -1.44
N TYR A 40 -1.78 -1.29 -2.19
CA TYR A 40 -1.88 -0.15 -3.08
C TYR A 40 -2.89 -0.39 -4.19
N GLN A 41 -2.89 -1.58 -4.80
CA GLN A 41 -3.89 -1.97 -5.79
C GLN A 41 -5.31 -1.95 -5.19
N LYS A 42 -5.51 -2.53 -4.01
CA LYS A 42 -6.81 -2.50 -3.30
C LYS A 42 -7.26 -1.06 -2.96
N ALA A 43 -6.30 -0.17 -2.70
CA ALA A 43 -6.55 1.24 -2.41
C ALA A 43 -6.63 2.14 -3.66
N GLY A 44 -6.38 1.60 -4.87
CA GLY A 44 -6.35 2.37 -6.12
C GLY A 44 -5.15 3.31 -6.26
N PHE A 45 -4.04 3.03 -5.57
CA PHE A 45 -2.83 3.83 -5.65
C PHE A 45 -1.92 3.34 -6.77
N ALA A 46 -1.56 4.26 -7.68
CA ALA A 46 -0.67 3.98 -8.79
C ALA A 46 0.81 3.96 -8.33
N ILE A 47 1.53 2.90 -8.73
CA ILE A 47 2.97 2.80 -8.57
C ILE A 47 3.61 3.45 -9.81
N ALA A 48 4.39 4.49 -9.59
CA ALA A 48 5.06 5.25 -10.64
C ALA A 48 6.43 4.66 -11.03
N GLY A 49 7.05 3.86 -10.16
CA GLY A 49 8.32 3.22 -10.47
C GLY A 49 8.81 2.26 -9.39
N LEU A 50 9.69 1.36 -9.82
CA LEU A 50 10.38 0.38 -8.99
C LEU A 50 11.85 0.35 -9.38
N TYR A 51 12.73 0.26 -8.38
CA TYR A 51 14.14 0.01 -8.58
C TYR A 51 14.60 -1.14 -7.69
N ASP A 52 15.40 -2.05 -8.23
CA ASP A 52 16.16 -3.04 -7.47
C ASP A 52 17.53 -3.22 -8.15
N PRO A 53 18.65 -3.33 -7.40
CA PRO A 53 19.96 -3.63 -8.00
C PRO A 53 19.97 -4.96 -8.78
N ASN A 54 19.13 -5.91 -8.41
CA ASN A 54 18.87 -7.10 -9.19
C ASN A 54 17.76 -6.79 -10.22
N THR A 55 18.16 -6.59 -11.47
CA THR A 55 17.25 -6.23 -12.57
C THR A 55 16.19 -7.31 -12.84
N GLU A 56 16.52 -8.60 -12.63
CA GLU A 56 15.56 -9.69 -12.81
C GLU A 56 14.43 -9.60 -11.78
N ARG A 57 14.74 -9.24 -10.53
CA ARG A 57 13.70 -9.03 -9.50
C ARG A 57 12.82 -7.82 -9.81
N ALA A 58 13.42 -6.73 -10.29
CA ALA A 58 12.66 -5.54 -10.69
C ALA A 58 11.72 -5.84 -11.87
N GLN A 59 12.19 -6.62 -12.85
CA GLN A 59 11.39 -7.05 -14.00
C GLN A 59 10.27 -7.99 -13.58
N TRP A 60 10.57 -9.03 -12.80
CA TRP A 60 9.57 -9.98 -12.30
C TRP A 60 8.43 -9.29 -11.52
N MET A 61 8.74 -8.24 -10.77
CA MET A 61 7.73 -7.47 -10.02
C MET A 61 6.89 -6.53 -10.92
N ALA A 62 7.40 -6.18 -12.11
CA ALA A 62 6.72 -5.28 -13.04
C ALA A 62 5.77 -5.99 -14.02
N GLU A 63 5.84 -7.32 -14.08
CA GLU A 63 4.96 -8.22 -14.86
C GLU A 63 3.68 -8.58 -14.10
#